data_AF-A0A7Y5RJD5-F1
#
_entry.id   AF-A0A7Y5RJD5-F1
#
_cell.length_a   1.000
_cell.length_b   1.000
_cell.length_c   1.000
_cell.angle_alpha   90.00
_cell.angle_beta   90.00
_cell.angle_gamma   90.00
#
_symmetry.space_group_name_H-M   'P 1'
#
loop_
_entity.id
_entity.type
_entity.pdbx_description
1 polymer ?
#
loop_
_entity_poly.entity_id
_entity_poly.type
_entity_poly.pdbx_seq_one_letter_code
_entity_poly.pdbx_strand_id
1 'polypeptide(L)'
;MTSSQRGPLDDPSLELAAMVDLESEVDIFKAERPYPSERDAWHQEQRRVFAACLSREGLEDFDLATFKRIVSTRGYGDIGAQSVLISSINALDATGIDELRLMVRELLWGDGRDEERINRVLGSDDVPVQGFGESVVLKLFAIAHPEHWLPLFALGGDSGKIAMLSRLGGPARWTDGKSRGRTHVETNALLKQTLDPLLPDDPWGQAQLAYWLMRRSDKALMPDHDAIGEAAQELLIEEDFLREIRALLEEKKQVIFYGPPGTGKTYLAQRFAQALQPDPAKRDIVQFHPSSSYEDFFEGFRPQIDHQGQMVYELRKGPLALLAEAAEADPLTPHIMIIDEINRANLPRVFGELLFLLEYRSHSVKTSYRPDEGFELPPNLYFIGTMNTADRSIALVDAALRRRFDFVPFMPHDGPMEGLLRRWLEAHDGPVWVANLVDRVNEDLRRALRGPHLQIGHSYFMRPGLDGDEATLRRIWDYNVYPFIEDQLYGREHELAQFRWENVLARYGQLDLTRS
;
A
#
# COMPACT_ATOMS: atom_id res chain seq x y z
N MET A 1 20.12 -55.70 -3.95
CA MET A 1 18.65 -55.78 -3.77
C MET A 1 18.13 -54.36 -3.85
N THR A 2 17.51 -54.02 -4.96
CA THR A 2 16.91 -52.71 -5.24
C THR A 2 15.68 -52.53 -4.36
N SER A 3 15.81 -51.82 -3.24
CA SER A 3 14.63 -51.40 -2.48
C SER A 3 14.03 -50.19 -3.18
N SER A 4 12.95 -50.39 -3.92
CA SER A 4 12.06 -49.29 -4.35
C SER A 4 11.51 -48.65 -3.07
N GLN A 5 12.04 -47.49 -2.69
CA GLN A 5 11.57 -46.78 -1.50
C GLN A 5 10.60 -45.67 -1.90
N ARG A 6 9.37 -45.93 -1.48
CA ARG A 6 8.22 -45.04 -1.36
C ARG A 6 8.58 -43.60 -0.99
N GLY A 7 7.99 -42.64 -1.71
CA GLY A 7 8.18 -41.20 -1.51
C GLY A 7 7.38 -40.67 -0.32
N PRO A 8 7.54 -39.38 0.03
CA PRO A 8 6.80 -38.73 1.13
C PRO A 8 5.27 -38.73 0.96
N LEU A 9 4.75 -39.17 -0.20
CA LEU A 9 3.34 -39.24 -0.57
C LEU A 9 2.69 -40.62 -0.33
N ASP A 10 3.41 -41.58 0.26
CA ASP A 10 2.90 -42.94 0.47
C ASP A 10 2.00 -43.11 1.72
N ASP A 11 1.60 -42.00 2.36
CA ASP A 11 0.60 -41.98 3.44
C ASP A 11 -0.77 -41.55 2.87
N PRO A 12 -1.75 -42.47 2.74
CA PRO A 12 -3.08 -42.17 2.20
C PRO A 12 -3.91 -41.23 3.10
N SER A 13 -3.41 -40.83 4.27
CA SER A 13 -4.03 -39.79 5.11
C SER A 13 -3.70 -38.35 4.69
N LEU A 14 -2.81 -38.15 3.71
CA LEU A 14 -2.35 -36.84 3.22
C LEU A 14 -3.09 -36.35 1.96
N GLU A 15 -4.18 -36.98 1.55
CA GLU A 15 -4.99 -36.50 0.42
C GLU A 15 -5.84 -35.28 0.79
N LEU A 16 -5.88 -34.28 -0.10
CA LEU A 16 -6.71 -33.08 0.05
C LEU A 16 -8.15 -33.37 -0.35
N ALA A 17 -9.11 -33.01 0.49
CA ALA A 17 -10.52 -33.07 0.14
C ALA A 17 -10.85 -32.00 -0.92
N ALA A 18 -11.60 -32.36 -1.97
CA ALA A 18 -12.04 -31.46 -3.04
C ALA A 18 -13.02 -30.39 -2.53
N MET A 19 -12.52 -29.38 -1.83
CA MET A 19 -13.30 -28.29 -1.23
C MET A 19 -13.40 -27.05 -2.12
N VAL A 20 -12.49 -26.89 -3.09
CA VAL A 20 -12.39 -25.71 -3.96
C VAL A 20 -12.24 -26.16 -5.40
N ASP A 21 -13.03 -25.59 -6.31
CA ASP A 21 -12.83 -25.76 -7.76
C ASP A 21 -11.63 -24.91 -8.20
N LEU A 22 -10.44 -25.47 -8.01
CA LEU A 22 -9.17 -24.76 -8.20
C LEU A 22 -8.91 -24.37 -9.65
N GLU A 23 -9.48 -25.06 -10.64
CA GLU A 23 -9.32 -24.69 -12.05
C GLU A 23 -9.99 -23.34 -12.34
N SER A 24 -11.22 -23.15 -11.86
CA SER A 24 -11.93 -21.87 -12.02
C SER A 24 -11.22 -20.71 -11.31
N GLU A 25 -10.57 -20.97 -10.18
CA GLU A 25 -9.85 -19.98 -9.39
C GLU A 25 -8.58 -19.47 -10.10
N VAL A 26 -7.95 -20.26 -10.98
CA VAL A 26 -6.78 -19.83 -11.77
C VAL A 26 -7.14 -18.72 -12.75
N ASP A 27 -8.28 -18.83 -13.43
CA ASP A 27 -8.72 -17.82 -14.39
C ASP A 27 -9.02 -16.50 -13.68
N ILE A 28 -9.65 -16.58 -12.51
CA ILE A 28 -9.93 -15.41 -11.67
C ILE A 28 -8.63 -14.80 -11.13
N PHE A 29 -7.69 -15.62 -10.67
CA PHE A 29 -6.36 -15.18 -10.24
C PHE A 29 -5.67 -14.37 -11.33
N LYS A 30 -5.64 -14.87 -12.57
CA LYS A 30 -5.02 -14.18 -13.72
C LYS A 30 -5.76 -12.90 -14.10
N ALA A 31 -7.07 -12.83 -13.87
CA ALA A 31 -7.87 -11.64 -14.14
C ALA A 31 -7.69 -10.55 -13.07
N GLU A 32 -7.69 -10.92 -11.78
CA GLU A 32 -7.56 -9.98 -10.66
C GLU A 32 -6.11 -9.53 -10.42
N ARG A 33 -5.14 -10.40 -10.69
CA ARG A 33 -3.70 -10.13 -10.64
C ARG A 33 -3.11 -10.54 -11.99
N PRO A 34 -2.95 -9.60 -12.95
CA PRO A 34 -2.36 -9.90 -14.26
C PRO A 34 -1.02 -10.64 -14.10
N TYR A 35 -1.01 -11.93 -14.44
CA TYR A 35 0.12 -12.83 -14.24
C TYR A 35 0.48 -13.56 -15.56
N PRO A 36 1.77 -13.64 -15.93
CA PRO A 36 2.92 -13.02 -15.25
C PRO A 36 3.04 -11.52 -15.55
N SER A 37 3.45 -10.72 -14.56
CA SER A 37 3.93 -9.35 -14.76
C SER A 37 5.43 -9.28 -15.08
N GLU A 38 5.98 -8.09 -15.37
CA GLU A 38 7.43 -7.92 -15.53
C GLU A 38 8.20 -8.28 -14.25
N ARG A 39 7.64 -7.98 -13.08
CA ARG A 39 8.18 -8.39 -11.78
C ARG A 39 8.13 -9.89 -11.56
N ASP A 40 7.06 -10.58 -11.97
CA ASP A 40 7.04 -12.05 -11.93
C ASP A 40 8.15 -12.65 -12.80
N ALA A 41 8.34 -12.11 -14.01
CA ALA A 41 9.45 -12.50 -14.88
C ALA A 41 10.82 -12.18 -14.26
N TRP A 42 10.96 -11.04 -13.57
CA TRP A 42 12.17 -10.69 -12.82
C TRP A 42 12.46 -11.68 -11.71
N HIS A 43 11.46 -12.14 -10.93
CA HIS A 43 11.67 -13.16 -9.91
C HIS A 43 12.16 -14.48 -10.51
N GLN A 44 11.58 -14.91 -11.63
CA GLN A 44 12.02 -16.12 -12.35
C GLN A 44 13.47 -15.97 -12.86
N GLU A 45 13.85 -14.80 -13.38
CA GLU A 45 15.23 -14.53 -13.81
C GLU A 45 16.21 -14.46 -12.64
N GLN A 46 15.83 -13.83 -11.51
CA GLN A 46 16.65 -13.85 -10.30
C GLN A 46 16.89 -15.28 -9.83
N ARG A 47 15.86 -16.13 -9.85
CA ARG A 47 16.02 -17.56 -9.54
C ARG A 47 17.03 -18.24 -10.45
N ARG A 48 17.00 -17.97 -11.76
CA ARG A 48 17.96 -18.56 -12.70
C ARG A 48 19.41 -18.19 -12.35
N VAL A 49 19.65 -16.91 -12.04
CA VAL A 49 20.96 -16.41 -11.59
C VAL A 49 21.37 -17.06 -10.26
N PHE A 50 20.47 -17.09 -9.29
CA PHE A 50 20.73 -17.65 -7.97
C PHE A 50 20.95 -19.16 -8.00
N ALA A 51 20.21 -19.89 -8.84
CA ALA A 51 20.36 -21.33 -9.01
C ALA A 51 21.73 -21.71 -9.60
N ALA A 52 22.30 -20.88 -10.47
CA ALA A 52 23.66 -21.09 -10.95
C ALA A 52 24.69 -21.01 -9.80
N CYS A 53 24.56 -20.01 -8.92
CA CYS A 53 25.41 -19.86 -7.73
C CYS A 53 25.23 -21.02 -6.72
N LEU A 54 24.01 -21.53 -6.56
CA LEU A 54 23.71 -22.64 -5.63
C LEU A 54 23.89 -24.04 -6.24
N SER A 55 24.28 -24.14 -7.51
CA SER A 55 24.52 -25.43 -8.17
C SER A 55 25.74 -26.14 -7.59
N ARG A 56 25.89 -27.45 -7.86
CA ARG A 56 27.08 -28.21 -7.42
C ARG A 56 28.38 -27.56 -7.90
N GLU A 57 28.41 -27.13 -9.15
CA GLU A 57 29.56 -26.45 -9.78
C GLU A 57 29.73 -25.02 -9.25
N GLY A 58 28.63 -24.27 -9.10
CA GLY A 58 28.67 -22.90 -8.56
C GLY A 58 29.16 -22.82 -7.12
N LEU A 59 28.98 -23.88 -6.33
CA LEU A 59 29.52 -23.98 -4.98
C LEU A 59 31.00 -24.42 -4.95
N GLU A 60 31.62 -24.75 -6.09
CA GLU A 60 33.08 -24.91 -6.18
C GLU A 60 33.78 -23.55 -6.33
N ASP A 61 33.20 -22.64 -7.12
CA ASP A 61 33.63 -21.24 -7.27
C ASP A 61 32.60 -20.29 -6.63
N PHE A 62 32.57 -20.30 -5.30
CA PHE A 62 31.49 -19.68 -4.53
C PHE A 62 31.46 -18.16 -4.65
N ASP A 63 30.56 -17.66 -5.50
CA ASP A 63 30.27 -16.24 -5.62
C ASP A 63 29.51 -15.71 -4.40
N LEU A 64 30.29 -15.28 -3.40
CA LEU A 64 29.78 -14.69 -2.17
C LEU A 64 28.90 -13.44 -2.43
N ALA A 65 29.16 -12.67 -3.50
CA ALA A 65 28.37 -11.49 -3.80
C ALA A 65 26.96 -11.88 -4.28
N THR A 66 26.86 -12.88 -5.14
CA THR A 66 25.55 -13.45 -5.53
C THR A 66 24.87 -14.13 -4.35
N PHE A 67 25.59 -14.86 -3.50
CA PHE A 67 25.01 -15.45 -2.30
C PHE A 67 24.44 -14.39 -1.34
N LYS A 68 25.15 -13.27 -1.14
CA LYS A 68 24.64 -12.13 -0.37
C LYS A 68 23.32 -11.61 -0.95
N ARG A 69 23.20 -11.49 -2.27
CA ARG A 69 21.94 -11.07 -2.93
C ARG A 69 20.79 -12.05 -2.69
N ILE A 70 21.05 -13.36 -2.64
CA ILE A 70 20.02 -14.36 -2.35
C ILE A 70 19.36 -14.09 -1.00
N VAL A 71 20.16 -13.75 0.01
CA VAL A 71 19.70 -13.57 1.40
C VAL A 71 19.33 -12.13 1.77
N SER A 72 19.74 -11.14 0.97
CA SER A 72 19.47 -9.72 1.25
C SER A 72 18.38 -9.09 0.38
N THR A 73 18.07 -9.67 -0.79
CA THR A 73 17.08 -9.14 -1.73
C THR A 73 15.79 -9.96 -1.72
N ARG A 74 14.72 -9.40 -2.28
CA ARG A 74 13.45 -10.12 -2.50
C ARG A 74 13.44 -10.97 -3.77
N GLY A 75 14.58 -11.08 -4.45
CA GLY A 75 14.72 -11.95 -5.62
C GLY A 75 14.24 -13.36 -5.28
N TYR A 76 13.26 -13.84 -6.05
CA TYR A 76 12.56 -15.10 -5.83
C TYR A 76 12.01 -15.34 -4.39
N GLY A 77 11.39 -14.31 -3.81
CA GLY A 77 10.63 -14.40 -2.56
C GLY A 77 11.25 -13.61 -1.40
N ASP A 78 10.39 -13.11 -0.51
CA ASP A 78 10.79 -12.34 0.67
C ASP A 78 10.95 -13.24 1.91
N ILE A 79 12.09 -13.09 2.59
CA ILE A 79 12.42 -13.80 3.84
C ILE A 79 12.51 -12.85 5.04
N GLY A 80 12.05 -11.60 4.88
CA GLY A 80 12.12 -10.55 5.89
C GLY A 80 13.52 -9.95 6.02
N ALA A 81 13.67 -9.00 6.94
CA ALA A 81 14.96 -8.35 7.20
C ALA A 81 15.95 -9.33 7.84
N GLN A 82 17.11 -9.52 7.20
CA GLN A 82 18.15 -10.46 7.62
C GLN A 82 19.39 -9.73 8.16
N SER A 83 19.22 -8.74 9.03
CA SER A 83 20.31 -7.85 9.49
C SER A 83 21.44 -8.60 10.22
N VAL A 84 21.09 -9.55 11.10
CA VAL A 84 22.05 -10.39 11.83
C VAL A 84 22.84 -11.28 10.87
N LEU A 85 22.14 -11.94 9.95
CA LEU A 85 22.76 -12.80 8.94
C LEU A 85 23.71 -12.03 8.04
N ILE A 86 23.27 -10.90 7.50
CA ILE A 86 24.10 -10.06 6.61
C ILE A 86 25.35 -9.57 7.34
N SER A 87 25.19 -9.13 8.59
CA SER A 87 26.32 -8.71 9.44
C SER A 87 27.29 -9.85 9.68
N SER A 88 26.78 -11.05 9.98
CA SER A 88 27.59 -12.24 10.19
C SER A 88 28.35 -12.66 8.93
N ILE A 89 27.73 -12.61 7.75
CA ILE A 89 28.39 -12.93 6.47
C ILE A 89 29.49 -11.90 6.16
N ASN A 90 29.24 -10.62 6.44
CA ASN A 90 30.22 -9.56 6.20
C ASN A 90 31.45 -9.65 7.11
N ALA A 91 31.34 -10.32 8.26
CA ALA A 91 32.43 -10.50 9.22
C ALA A 91 33.29 -11.76 8.94
N LEU A 92 32.93 -12.59 7.96
CA LEU A 92 33.67 -13.83 7.66
C LEU A 92 35.05 -13.54 7.06
N ASP A 93 36.04 -14.31 7.50
CA ASP A 93 37.33 -14.43 6.84
C ASP A 93 37.29 -15.52 5.75
N ALA A 94 38.42 -15.81 5.11
CA ALA A 94 38.49 -16.82 4.05
C ALA A 94 38.04 -18.22 4.53
N THR A 95 38.39 -18.58 5.77
CA THR A 95 38.00 -19.87 6.37
C THR A 95 36.50 -19.93 6.59
N GLY A 96 35.92 -18.88 7.17
CA GLY A 96 34.48 -18.79 7.41
C GLY A 96 33.65 -18.77 6.11
N ILE A 97 34.18 -18.17 5.04
CA ILE A 97 33.54 -18.23 3.70
C ILE A 97 33.54 -19.68 3.18
N ASP A 98 34.63 -20.42 3.34
CA ASP A 98 34.71 -21.82 2.94
C ASP A 98 33.80 -22.72 3.77
N GLU A 99 33.67 -22.48 5.07
CA GLU A 99 32.73 -23.19 5.95
C GLU A 99 31.27 -22.93 5.57
N LEU A 100 30.91 -21.67 5.28
CA LEU A 100 29.59 -21.30 4.77
C LEU A 100 29.29 -22.03 3.45
N ARG A 101 30.25 -22.02 2.51
CA ARG A 101 30.14 -22.72 1.23
C ARG A 101 29.89 -24.22 1.43
N LEU A 102 30.67 -24.86 2.29
CA LEU A 102 30.53 -26.29 2.61
C LEU A 102 29.16 -26.57 3.24
N MET A 103 28.73 -25.74 4.20
CA MET A 103 27.42 -25.87 4.84
C MET A 103 26.28 -25.80 3.82
N VAL A 104 26.31 -24.81 2.91
CA VAL A 104 25.29 -24.66 1.85
C VAL A 104 25.32 -25.86 0.90
N ARG A 105 26.51 -26.37 0.56
CA ARG A 105 26.66 -27.55 -0.28
C ARG A 105 26.09 -28.81 0.38
N GLU A 106 26.42 -29.04 1.64
CA GLU A 106 25.89 -30.18 2.41
C GLU A 106 24.38 -30.07 2.60
N LEU A 107 23.84 -28.85 2.78
CA LEU A 107 22.39 -28.63 2.89
C LEU A 107 21.64 -28.99 1.59
N LEU A 108 22.13 -28.51 0.45
CA LEU A 108 21.41 -28.63 -0.83
C LEU A 108 21.72 -29.94 -1.57
N TRP A 109 22.93 -30.47 -1.42
CA TRP A 109 23.46 -31.56 -2.25
C TRP A 109 24.09 -32.70 -1.46
N GLY A 110 24.16 -32.61 -0.13
CA GLY A 110 24.73 -33.63 0.73
C GLY A 110 23.86 -34.89 0.83
N ASP A 111 24.42 -35.92 1.45
CA ASP A 111 23.73 -37.20 1.64
C ASP A 111 22.54 -37.08 2.61
N GLY A 112 21.56 -37.98 2.48
CA GLY A 112 20.35 -38.04 3.30
C GLY A 112 19.13 -37.42 2.64
N ARG A 113 17.97 -37.53 3.30
CA ARG A 113 16.71 -36.92 2.84
C ARG A 113 16.69 -35.43 3.15
N ASP A 114 15.93 -34.64 2.39
CA ASP A 114 15.78 -33.19 2.60
C ASP A 114 15.48 -32.83 4.06
N GLU A 115 14.58 -33.59 4.73
CA GLU A 115 14.26 -33.38 6.14
C GLU A 115 15.47 -33.52 7.07
N GLU A 116 16.36 -34.47 6.79
CA GLU A 116 17.57 -34.72 7.59
C GLU A 116 18.60 -33.61 7.38
N ARG A 117 18.71 -33.09 6.14
CA ARG A 117 19.59 -31.96 5.83
C ARG A 117 19.10 -30.66 6.48
N ILE A 118 17.79 -30.39 6.40
CA ILE A 118 17.16 -29.23 7.04
C ILE A 118 17.32 -29.30 8.56
N ASN A 119 17.01 -30.44 9.18
CA ASN A 119 17.12 -30.58 10.63
C ASN A 119 18.57 -30.45 11.14
N ARG A 120 19.57 -30.90 10.36
CA ARG A 120 20.99 -30.71 10.72
C ARG A 120 21.36 -29.23 10.81
N VAL A 121 20.93 -28.41 9.86
CA VAL A 121 21.23 -26.97 9.86
C VAL A 121 20.41 -26.24 10.91
N LEU A 122 19.11 -26.51 11.02
CA LEU A 122 18.23 -25.81 11.98
C LEU A 122 18.43 -26.24 13.43
N GLY A 123 19.04 -27.41 13.67
CA GLY A 123 19.30 -27.95 15.00
C GLY A 123 20.74 -27.78 15.49
N SER A 124 21.63 -27.18 14.69
CA SER A 124 23.02 -26.91 15.08
C SER A 124 23.15 -25.51 15.67
N ASP A 125 23.64 -25.41 16.91
CA ASP A 125 24.07 -24.14 17.50
C ASP A 125 25.44 -23.68 16.96
N ASP A 126 26.17 -24.60 16.32
CA ASP A 126 27.49 -24.39 15.74
C ASP A 126 27.36 -24.24 14.22
N VAL A 127 26.83 -23.10 13.79
CA VAL A 127 26.77 -22.70 12.37
C VAL A 127 27.79 -21.58 12.12
N PRO A 128 28.51 -21.60 10.98
CA PRO A 128 29.53 -20.61 10.66
C PRO A 128 28.96 -19.19 10.54
N VAL A 129 27.64 -19.05 10.39
CA VAL A 129 26.96 -17.78 10.21
C VAL A 129 25.75 -17.69 11.14
N GLN A 130 25.76 -16.69 12.01
CA GLN A 130 24.64 -16.39 12.91
C GLN A 130 23.45 -15.85 12.11
N GLY A 131 22.22 -16.19 12.53
CA GLY A 131 21.00 -15.76 11.83
C GLY A 131 20.63 -16.59 10.60
N PHE A 132 21.29 -17.73 10.36
CA PHE A 132 20.95 -18.68 9.30
C PHE A 132 19.66 -19.47 9.64
N GLY A 133 18.51 -18.82 9.51
CA GLY A 133 17.22 -19.34 9.97
C GLY A 133 16.44 -20.17 8.95
N GLU A 134 15.25 -20.59 9.38
CA GLU A 134 14.29 -21.40 8.61
C GLU A 134 13.98 -20.82 7.23
N SER A 135 13.62 -19.53 7.16
CA SER A 135 13.26 -18.88 5.89
C SER A 135 14.41 -18.86 4.88
N VAL A 136 15.66 -18.75 5.36
CA VAL A 136 16.87 -18.77 4.51
C VAL A 136 17.04 -20.17 3.92
N VAL A 137 17.03 -21.20 4.76
CA VAL A 137 17.14 -22.61 4.35
C VAL A 137 16.11 -22.93 3.26
N LEU A 138 14.85 -22.57 3.48
CA LEU A 138 13.76 -22.87 2.56
C LEU A 138 13.86 -22.09 1.25
N LYS A 139 14.34 -20.84 1.29
CA LYS A 139 14.62 -20.07 0.07
C LYS A 139 15.72 -20.71 -0.77
N LEU A 140 16.78 -21.21 -0.15
CA LEU A 140 17.85 -21.93 -0.87
C LEU A 140 17.31 -23.18 -1.56
N PHE A 141 16.47 -23.97 -0.89
CA PHE A 141 15.80 -25.13 -1.48
C PHE A 141 14.89 -24.75 -2.64
N ALA A 142 14.03 -23.74 -2.49
CA ALA A 142 13.13 -23.28 -3.55
C ALA A 142 13.88 -22.79 -4.80
N ILE A 143 15.07 -22.19 -4.63
CA ILE A 143 15.91 -21.76 -5.74
C ILE A 143 16.58 -22.96 -6.42
N ALA A 144 17.22 -23.83 -5.64
CA ALA A 144 18.05 -24.92 -6.15
C ALA A 144 17.22 -26.10 -6.72
N HIS A 145 16.08 -26.40 -6.10
CA HIS A 145 15.24 -27.57 -6.37
C HIS A 145 13.77 -27.17 -6.65
N PRO A 146 13.49 -26.32 -7.66
CA PRO A 146 12.14 -25.81 -7.99
C PRO A 146 11.13 -26.91 -8.33
N GLU A 147 11.63 -28.05 -8.81
CA GLU A 147 10.84 -29.23 -9.16
C GLU A 147 10.25 -29.91 -7.92
N HIS A 148 10.79 -29.63 -6.74
CA HIS A 148 10.31 -30.16 -5.47
C HIS A 148 9.85 -29.07 -4.52
N TRP A 149 10.40 -27.86 -4.57
CA TRP A 149 10.21 -26.81 -3.56
C TRP A 149 9.53 -25.55 -4.11
N LEU A 150 8.50 -25.09 -3.39
CA LEU A 150 7.83 -23.82 -3.64
C LEU A 150 8.52 -22.69 -2.87
N PRO A 151 8.55 -21.45 -3.39
CA PRO A 151 9.00 -20.26 -2.66
C PRO A 151 7.98 -19.81 -1.59
N LEU A 152 7.65 -20.73 -0.69
CA LEU A 152 6.79 -20.56 0.48
C LEU A 152 7.64 -20.90 1.71
N PHE A 153 7.91 -19.92 2.57
CA PHE A 153 8.92 -20.08 3.63
C PHE A 153 8.31 -20.25 5.02
N ALA A 154 7.22 -19.55 5.34
CA ALA A 154 6.60 -19.64 6.65
C ALA A 154 5.82 -20.96 6.82
N LEU A 155 6.08 -21.68 7.91
CA LEU A 155 5.29 -22.87 8.27
C LEU A 155 3.91 -22.50 8.83
N GLY A 156 3.88 -21.60 9.81
CA GLY A 156 2.68 -21.15 10.52
C GLY A 156 2.29 -19.70 10.21
N GLY A 157 1.28 -19.19 10.92
CA GLY A 157 0.67 -17.88 10.66
C GLY A 157 -0.43 -17.93 9.61
N ASP A 158 -1.15 -16.82 9.45
CA ASP A 158 -2.37 -16.74 8.63
C ASP A 158 -2.13 -16.98 7.13
N SER A 159 -0.88 -16.87 6.68
CA SER A 159 -0.46 -17.17 5.30
C SER A 159 0.69 -18.20 5.23
N GLY A 160 0.88 -18.99 6.29
CA GLY A 160 1.86 -20.08 6.30
C GLY A 160 1.37 -21.33 5.57
N LYS A 161 2.27 -22.28 5.29
CA LYS A 161 1.96 -23.55 4.61
C LYS A 161 0.80 -24.32 5.27
N ILE A 162 0.75 -24.33 6.61
CA ILE A 162 -0.31 -25.02 7.36
C ILE A 162 -1.68 -24.39 7.09
N ALA A 163 -1.77 -23.06 7.07
CA ALA A 163 -3.01 -22.36 6.79
C ALA A 163 -3.46 -22.59 5.33
N MET A 164 -2.52 -22.54 4.38
CA MET A 164 -2.75 -22.87 2.96
C MET A 164 -3.31 -24.27 2.78
N LEU A 165 -2.70 -25.27 3.40
CA LEU A 165 -3.17 -26.65 3.31
C LEU A 165 -4.52 -26.86 3.97
N SER A 166 -4.75 -26.26 5.13
CA SER A 166 -6.04 -26.35 5.83
C SER A 166 -7.16 -25.81 4.94
N ARG A 167 -6.90 -24.76 4.17
CA ARG A 167 -7.83 -24.20 3.19
C ARG A 167 -8.09 -25.11 1.99
N LEU A 168 -7.05 -25.76 1.49
CA LEU A 168 -7.14 -26.65 0.34
C LEU A 168 -7.77 -28.02 0.70
N GLY A 169 -8.27 -28.20 1.93
CA GLY A 169 -8.93 -29.41 2.40
C GLY A 169 -8.00 -30.41 3.08
N GLY A 170 -6.87 -29.94 3.60
CA GLY A 170 -5.85 -30.78 4.24
C GLY A 170 -6.16 -31.08 5.71
N PRO A 171 -5.52 -32.09 6.32
CA PRO A 171 -5.77 -32.50 7.70
C PRO A 171 -5.56 -31.37 8.73
N ALA A 172 -6.39 -31.35 9.78
CA ALA A 172 -6.39 -30.30 10.80
C ALA A 172 -5.11 -30.25 11.68
N ARG A 173 -4.27 -31.29 11.65
CA ARG A 173 -3.05 -31.40 12.49
C ARG A 173 -1.84 -31.79 11.66
N TRP A 174 -0.97 -30.82 11.42
CA TRP A 174 0.24 -30.98 10.61
C TRP A 174 1.50 -31.31 11.42
N THR A 175 1.55 -30.91 12.69
CA THR A 175 2.77 -30.91 13.51
C THR A 175 2.92 -32.09 14.47
N ASP A 176 1.90 -32.95 14.60
CA ASP A 176 1.89 -33.99 15.64
C ASP A 176 3.00 -35.04 15.42
N GLY A 177 4.01 -35.03 16.31
CA GLY A 177 5.09 -36.03 16.36
C GLY A 177 6.16 -35.91 15.27
N LYS A 178 6.17 -34.83 14.47
CA LYS A 178 7.10 -34.65 13.34
C LYS A 178 8.20 -33.64 13.67
N SER A 179 9.39 -33.85 13.10
CA SER A 179 10.46 -32.85 13.14
C SER A 179 10.10 -31.62 12.30
N ARG A 180 10.76 -30.48 12.54
CA ARG A 180 10.57 -29.27 11.74
C ARG A 180 10.84 -29.51 10.25
N GLY A 181 11.98 -30.12 9.92
CA GLY A 181 12.34 -30.46 8.54
C GLY A 181 11.29 -31.36 7.87
N ARG A 182 10.80 -32.39 8.58
CA ARG A 182 9.76 -33.29 8.07
C ARG A 182 8.46 -32.55 7.78
N THR A 183 8.05 -31.66 8.68
CA THR A 183 6.84 -30.87 8.50
C THR A 183 6.93 -29.96 7.27
N HIS A 184 8.08 -29.33 7.02
CA HIS A 184 8.27 -28.53 5.80
C HIS A 184 8.24 -29.36 4.52
N VAL A 185 8.92 -30.51 4.51
CA VAL A 185 8.97 -31.39 3.33
C VAL A 185 7.56 -31.87 2.97
N GLU A 186 6.81 -32.39 3.93
CA GLU A 186 5.46 -32.92 3.68
C GLU A 186 4.48 -31.81 3.29
N THR A 187 4.46 -30.69 4.00
CA THR A 187 3.54 -29.58 3.68
C THR A 187 3.85 -28.97 2.32
N ASN A 188 5.12 -28.81 1.98
CA ASN A 188 5.53 -28.31 0.67
C ASN A 188 5.19 -29.29 -0.47
N ALA A 189 5.49 -30.58 -0.29
CA ALA A 189 5.21 -31.60 -1.31
C ALA A 189 3.72 -31.67 -1.65
N LEU A 190 2.86 -31.61 -0.63
CA LEU A 190 1.42 -31.64 -0.84
C LEU A 190 0.91 -30.36 -1.51
N LEU A 191 1.37 -29.17 -1.08
CA LEU A 191 1.04 -27.92 -1.77
C LEU A 191 1.45 -27.97 -3.23
N LYS A 192 2.66 -28.45 -3.51
CA LYS A 192 3.14 -28.60 -4.89
C LYS A 192 2.28 -29.57 -5.68
N GLN A 193 2.01 -30.77 -5.17
CA GLN A 193 1.13 -31.75 -5.83
C GLN A 193 -0.24 -31.16 -6.19
N THR A 194 -0.75 -30.25 -5.37
CA THR A 194 -2.05 -29.60 -5.57
C THR A 194 -2.00 -28.50 -6.63
N LEU A 195 -0.94 -27.69 -6.61
CA LEU A 195 -0.82 -26.49 -7.43
C LEU A 195 -0.17 -26.77 -8.79
N ASP A 196 0.60 -27.87 -8.91
CA ASP A 196 1.31 -28.23 -10.13
C ASP A 196 0.39 -28.49 -11.34
N PRO A 197 -0.77 -29.18 -11.19
CA PRO A 197 -1.72 -29.31 -12.28
C PRO A 197 -2.31 -27.97 -12.77
N LEU A 198 -2.33 -26.95 -11.91
CA LEU A 198 -2.95 -25.64 -12.18
C LEU A 198 -2.01 -24.69 -12.91
N LEU A 199 -0.73 -24.69 -12.53
CA LEU A 199 0.33 -23.87 -13.10
C LEU A 199 1.58 -24.75 -13.29
N PRO A 200 1.60 -25.61 -14.33
CA PRO A 200 2.68 -26.57 -14.53
C PRO A 200 4.01 -25.87 -14.81
N ASP A 201 5.10 -26.43 -14.26
CA ASP A 201 6.47 -25.92 -14.39
C ASP A 201 6.68 -24.46 -13.92
N ASP A 202 5.78 -23.93 -13.10
CA ASP A 202 5.84 -22.55 -12.60
C ASP A 202 5.72 -22.46 -11.07
N PRO A 203 6.77 -22.84 -10.30
CA PRO A 203 6.74 -22.79 -8.83
C PRO A 203 6.52 -21.38 -8.28
N TRP A 204 6.94 -20.34 -9.01
CA TRP A 204 6.68 -18.97 -8.63
C TRP A 204 5.18 -18.67 -8.71
N GLY A 205 4.55 -18.95 -9.86
CA GLY A 205 3.11 -18.81 -10.05
C GLY A 205 2.30 -19.65 -9.08
N GLN A 206 2.72 -20.89 -8.82
CA GLN A 206 2.11 -21.78 -7.82
C GLN A 206 2.08 -21.11 -6.43
N ALA A 207 3.19 -20.52 -5.99
CA ALA A 207 3.24 -19.79 -4.72
C ALA A 207 2.35 -18.53 -4.72
N GLN A 208 2.35 -17.75 -5.82
CA GLN A 208 1.50 -16.56 -5.95
C GLN A 208 0.01 -16.92 -5.89
N LEU A 209 -0.39 -18.00 -6.56
CA LEU A 209 -1.76 -18.54 -6.50
C LEU A 209 -2.13 -18.98 -5.08
N ALA A 210 -1.23 -19.66 -4.37
CA ALA A 210 -1.46 -20.08 -2.99
C ALA A 210 -1.69 -18.89 -2.05
N TYR A 211 -0.85 -17.85 -2.15
CA TYR A 211 -1.02 -16.62 -1.38
C TYR A 211 -2.32 -15.88 -1.73
N TRP A 212 -2.68 -15.83 -3.01
CA TRP A 212 -3.92 -15.23 -3.47
C TRP A 212 -5.15 -15.99 -2.94
N LEU A 213 -5.16 -17.32 -3.03
CA LEU A 213 -6.25 -18.16 -2.53
C LEU A 213 -6.54 -17.90 -1.05
N MET A 214 -5.49 -17.78 -0.22
CA MET A 214 -5.65 -17.54 1.22
C MET A 214 -6.42 -16.28 1.55
N ARG A 215 -6.29 -15.24 0.73
CA ARG A 215 -6.84 -13.91 1.04
C ARG A 215 -8.23 -13.69 0.44
N ARG A 216 -8.61 -14.48 -0.56
CA ARG A 216 -9.90 -14.36 -1.24
C ARG A 216 -11.07 -14.76 -0.33
N SER A 217 -10.88 -15.69 0.61
CA SER A 217 -11.92 -16.00 1.61
C SER A 217 -12.24 -14.86 2.53
N ASP A 218 -11.23 -14.09 2.92
CA ASP A 218 -11.42 -13.02 3.89
C ASP A 218 -12.31 -11.93 3.28
N LYS A 219 -12.19 -11.76 1.95
CA LYS A 219 -13.06 -10.91 1.15
C LYS A 219 -14.48 -11.47 1.00
N ALA A 220 -14.65 -12.79 0.90
CA ALA A 220 -15.96 -13.46 0.82
C ALA A 220 -16.70 -13.53 2.17
N LEU A 221 -16.00 -13.35 3.29
CA LEU A 221 -16.56 -13.35 4.66
C LEU A 221 -16.93 -11.96 5.18
N MET A 222 -16.58 -10.89 4.46
CA MET A 222 -17.07 -9.54 4.74
C MET A 222 -18.46 -9.42 4.11
N PRO A 223 -19.55 -9.21 4.90
CA PRO A 223 -20.86 -8.94 4.34
C PRO A 223 -20.76 -7.77 3.36
N ASP A 224 -21.65 -7.77 2.37
CA ASP A 224 -21.90 -6.67 1.43
C ASP A 224 -22.47 -5.47 2.20
N HIS A 225 -21.65 -4.90 3.08
CA HIS A 225 -21.95 -3.74 3.90
C HIS A 225 -21.75 -2.54 2.99
N ASP A 226 -22.80 -1.77 2.76
CA ASP A 226 -22.74 -0.60 1.89
C ASP A 226 -22.04 0.58 2.59
N ALA A 227 -20.74 0.41 2.86
CA ALA A 227 -19.90 1.39 3.53
C ALA A 227 -19.84 2.72 2.75
N ILE A 228 -20.03 2.67 1.43
CA ILE A 228 -20.11 3.87 0.58
C ILE A 228 -21.42 4.63 0.85
N GLY A 229 -22.55 3.94 0.91
CA GLY A 229 -23.84 4.53 1.29
C GLY A 229 -23.79 5.15 2.68
N GLU A 230 -23.21 4.46 3.66
CA GLU A 230 -23.04 5.00 5.01
C GLU A 230 -22.13 6.23 5.05
N ALA A 231 -21.01 6.19 4.33
CA ALA A 231 -20.12 7.34 4.23
C ALA A 231 -20.82 8.53 3.54
N ALA A 232 -21.62 8.29 2.51
CA ALA A 232 -22.39 9.35 1.83
C ALA A 232 -23.39 10.02 2.78
N GLN A 233 -24.09 9.22 3.59
CA GLN A 233 -25.00 9.71 4.63
C GLN A 233 -24.26 10.52 5.70
N GLU A 234 -23.14 10.03 6.23
CA GLU A 234 -22.32 10.76 7.20
C GLU A 234 -21.82 12.09 6.64
N LEU A 235 -21.39 12.08 5.37
CA LEU A 235 -20.83 13.24 4.68
C LEU A 235 -21.90 14.20 4.13
N LEU A 236 -23.19 13.82 4.18
CA LEU A 236 -24.33 14.58 3.64
C LEU A 236 -24.17 14.95 2.16
N ILE A 237 -23.68 13.98 1.37
CA ILE A 237 -23.49 14.09 -0.08
C ILE A 237 -24.18 12.95 -0.80
N GLU A 238 -24.42 13.13 -2.10
CA GLU A 238 -25.05 12.09 -2.93
C GLU A 238 -24.16 10.84 -3.02
N GLU A 239 -24.76 9.68 -2.81
CA GLU A 239 -24.08 8.38 -2.86
C GLU A 239 -23.48 8.11 -4.25
N ASP A 240 -24.21 8.45 -5.31
CA ASP A 240 -23.76 8.31 -6.70
C ASP A 240 -22.43 9.03 -6.94
N PHE A 241 -22.17 10.13 -6.25
CA PHE A 241 -20.90 10.84 -6.38
C PHE A 241 -19.74 10.05 -5.76
N LEU A 242 -19.92 9.44 -4.58
CA LEU A 242 -18.88 8.59 -4.00
C LEU A 242 -18.66 7.31 -4.83
N ARG A 243 -19.73 6.75 -5.40
CA ARG A 243 -19.63 5.61 -6.32
C ARG A 243 -18.88 5.98 -7.61
N GLU A 244 -19.10 7.17 -8.14
CA GLU A 244 -18.32 7.69 -9.28
C GLU A 244 -16.84 7.86 -8.92
N ILE A 245 -16.52 8.44 -7.76
CA ILE A 245 -15.12 8.54 -7.31
C ILE A 245 -14.49 7.15 -7.18
N ARG A 246 -15.23 6.16 -6.68
CA ARG A 246 -14.76 4.76 -6.60
C ARG A 246 -14.47 4.22 -7.99
N ALA A 247 -15.34 4.44 -8.97
CA ALA A 247 -15.14 3.99 -10.35
C ALA A 247 -13.88 4.63 -10.97
N LEU A 248 -13.71 5.95 -10.83
CA LEU A 248 -12.50 6.66 -11.26
C LEU A 248 -11.24 6.07 -10.59
N LEU A 249 -11.32 5.81 -9.29
CA LEU A 249 -10.22 5.22 -8.53
C LEU A 249 -9.93 3.78 -8.97
N GLU A 250 -10.93 2.97 -9.29
CA GLU A 250 -10.76 1.61 -9.81
C GLU A 250 -10.16 1.61 -11.23
N GLU A 251 -10.49 2.58 -12.07
CA GLU A 251 -9.97 2.71 -13.44
C GLU A 251 -8.53 3.26 -13.45
N LYS A 252 -8.35 4.47 -12.91
CA LYS A 252 -7.09 5.21 -12.98
C LYS A 252 -6.13 4.89 -11.83
N LYS A 253 -6.60 4.27 -10.75
CA LYS A 253 -5.85 3.99 -9.52
C LYS A 253 -5.44 5.23 -8.72
N GLN A 254 -5.79 6.43 -9.19
CA GLN A 254 -5.48 7.67 -8.51
C GLN A 254 -6.41 8.83 -8.88
N VAL A 255 -6.80 9.59 -7.86
CA VAL A 255 -7.68 10.76 -8.00
C VAL A 255 -7.14 11.95 -7.21
N ILE A 256 -7.45 13.18 -7.64
CA ILE A 256 -7.15 14.42 -6.92
C ILE A 256 -8.45 15.16 -6.64
N PHE A 257 -8.73 15.38 -5.36
CA PHE A 257 -9.80 16.25 -4.90
C PHE A 257 -9.29 17.69 -4.87
N TYR A 258 -9.92 18.58 -5.65
CA TYR A 258 -9.45 19.96 -5.76
C TYR A 258 -10.56 20.98 -5.55
N GLY A 259 -10.20 22.10 -4.92
CA GLY A 259 -11.13 23.19 -4.68
C GLY A 259 -10.59 24.21 -3.67
N PRO A 260 -11.38 25.25 -3.35
CA PRO A 260 -11.02 26.27 -2.37
C PRO A 260 -10.68 25.67 -0.99
N PRO A 261 -9.93 26.38 -0.14
CA PRO A 261 -9.70 25.94 1.23
C PRO A 261 -11.02 25.87 2.01
N GLY A 262 -11.08 24.98 3.01
CA GLY A 262 -12.25 24.83 3.86
C GLY A 262 -13.45 24.13 3.23
N THR A 263 -13.25 23.38 2.14
CA THR A 263 -14.30 22.58 1.48
C THR A 263 -14.32 21.11 1.89
N GLY A 264 -13.68 20.75 3.01
CA GLY A 264 -13.74 19.41 3.56
C GLY A 264 -12.99 18.31 2.79
N LYS A 265 -12.23 18.64 1.72
CA LYS A 265 -11.53 17.67 0.85
C LYS A 265 -10.76 16.60 1.61
N THR A 266 -9.91 16.99 2.56
CA THR A 266 -9.09 16.07 3.36
C THR A 266 -9.94 15.19 4.27
N TYR A 267 -10.98 15.76 4.89
CA TYR A 267 -11.91 15.00 5.72
C TYR A 267 -12.69 13.97 4.90
N LEU A 268 -13.19 14.37 3.73
CA LEU A 268 -13.91 13.48 2.83
C LEU A 268 -12.98 12.40 2.25
N ALA A 269 -11.75 12.73 1.87
CA ALA A 269 -10.74 11.76 1.43
C ALA A 269 -10.49 10.68 2.49
N GLN A 270 -10.36 11.06 3.76
CA GLN A 270 -10.18 10.12 4.87
C GLN A 270 -11.40 9.24 5.07
N ARG A 271 -12.61 9.82 5.07
CA ARG A 271 -13.87 9.05 5.25
C ARG A 271 -14.15 8.10 4.09
N PHE A 272 -13.91 8.56 2.86
CA PHE A 272 -14.05 7.74 1.67
C PHE A 272 -13.02 6.61 1.64
N ALA A 273 -11.74 6.89 1.95
CA ALA A 273 -10.73 5.86 2.10
C ALA A 273 -11.10 4.86 3.22
N GLN A 274 -11.72 5.35 4.29
CA GLN A 274 -12.17 4.50 5.40
C GLN A 274 -13.28 3.54 4.99
N ALA A 275 -14.22 4.00 4.17
CA ALA A 275 -15.27 3.17 3.61
C ALA A 275 -14.73 2.11 2.65
N LEU A 276 -13.72 2.44 1.85
CA LEU A 276 -13.11 1.51 0.89
C LEU A 276 -12.20 0.46 1.53
N GLN A 277 -11.51 0.83 2.62
CA GLN A 277 -10.58 -0.04 3.31
C GLN A 277 -10.69 0.21 4.80
N PRO A 278 -11.47 -0.52 5.61
CA PRO A 278 -11.69 -0.21 7.03
C PRO A 278 -10.42 -0.33 7.90
N ASP A 279 -9.44 -1.14 7.49
CA ASP A 279 -8.19 -1.36 8.23
C ASP A 279 -7.26 -0.13 8.16
N PRO A 280 -6.95 0.54 9.30
CA PRO A 280 -6.01 1.66 9.32
C PRO A 280 -4.58 1.28 8.96
N ALA A 281 -4.15 0.02 9.08
CA ALA A 281 -2.80 -0.38 8.68
C ALA A 281 -2.61 -0.39 7.16
N LYS A 282 -3.71 -0.38 6.39
CA LYS A 282 -3.72 -0.42 4.93
C LYS A 282 -4.03 0.94 4.29
N ARG A 283 -4.15 1.98 5.11
CA ARG A 283 -4.32 3.36 4.66
C ARG A 283 -3.27 4.22 5.32
N ASP A 284 -2.59 5.05 4.56
CA ASP A 284 -1.64 6.00 5.12
C ASP A 284 -1.95 7.42 4.62
N ILE A 285 -1.57 8.42 5.41
CA ILE A 285 -1.73 9.83 5.05
C ILE A 285 -0.41 10.57 5.21
N VAL A 286 0.00 11.21 4.12
CA VAL A 286 1.16 12.10 4.10
C VAL A 286 0.71 13.49 3.70
N GLN A 287 1.32 14.52 4.29
CA GLN A 287 1.10 15.90 3.87
C GLN A 287 2.35 16.41 3.15
N PHE A 288 2.17 16.92 1.94
CA PHE A 288 3.25 17.48 1.15
C PHE A 288 3.52 18.94 1.55
N HIS A 289 4.81 19.27 1.56
CA HIS A 289 5.32 20.59 1.92
C HIS A 289 6.50 20.94 0.99
N PRO A 290 6.94 22.21 0.94
CA PRO A 290 7.99 22.64 -0.01
C PRO A 290 9.33 21.88 0.12
N SER A 291 9.61 21.34 1.31
CA SER A 291 10.80 20.54 1.59
C SER A 291 10.59 19.03 1.45
N SER A 292 9.40 18.55 1.06
CA SER A 292 9.18 17.12 0.85
C SER A 292 10.11 16.62 -0.26
N SER A 293 10.71 15.46 -0.02
CA SER A 293 11.75 14.87 -0.87
C SER A 293 11.40 13.44 -1.24
N TYR A 294 12.08 12.91 -2.26
CA TYR A 294 11.96 11.51 -2.63
C TYR A 294 12.38 10.61 -1.46
N GLU A 295 13.42 11.01 -0.75
CA GLU A 295 14.03 10.26 0.35
C GLU A 295 13.12 10.15 1.57
N ASP A 296 12.21 11.09 1.76
CA ASP A 296 11.21 11.06 2.84
C ASP A 296 9.95 10.30 2.42
N PHE A 297 9.58 10.36 1.14
CA PHE A 297 8.33 9.76 0.65
C PHE A 297 8.48 8.28 0.27
N PHE A 298 9.58 7.93 -0.40
CA PHE A 298 9.84 6.59 -0.91
C PHE A 298 11.00 5.92 -0.21
N GLU A 299 12.26 6.25 -0.52
CA GLU A 299 13.43 5.60 0.09
C GLU A 299 14.65 6.51 0.08
N GLY A 300 15.47 6.46 1.14
CA GLY A 300 16.74 7.18 1.17
C GLY A 300 17.66 6.75 2.31
N PHE A 301 18.96 7.00 2.13
CA PHE A 301 19.94 6.73 3.17
C PHE A 301 19.79 7.69 4.37
N ARG A 302 19.86 7.15 5.58
CA ARG A 302 19.87 7.90 6.83
C ARG A 302 21.05 7.44 7.68
N PRO A 303 21.82 8.36 8.28
CA PRO A 303 22.92 8.00 9.16
C PRO A 303 22.36 7.41 10.46
N GLN A 304 22.94 6.31 10.91
CA GLN A 304 22.71 5.69 12.21
C GLN A 304 24.03 5.37 12.90
N ILE A 305 23.98 5.20 14.21
CA ILE A 305 25.12 4.78 15.00
C ILE A 305 24.92 3.29 15.28
N ASP A 306 25.85 2.45 14.83
CA ASP A 306 25.80 1.03 15.12
C ASP A 306 26.14 0.71 16.59
N HIS A 307 26.05 -0.56 16.96
CA HIS A 307 26.37 -1.03 18.32
C HIS A 307 27.83 -0.78 18.73
N GLN A 308 28.71 -0.45 17.79
CA GLN A 308 30.13 -0.16 18.01
C GLN A 308 30.41 1.36 18.07
N GLY A 309 29.38 2.20 17.95
CA GLY A 309 29.52 3.65 17.96
C GLY A 309 29.95 4.25 16.62
N GLN A 310 29.96 3.47 15.53
CA GLN A 310 30.33 3.95 14.20
C GLN A 310 29.10 4.46 13.42
N MET A 311 29.32 5.50 12.61
CA MET A 311 28.28 6.03 11.73
C MET A 311 28.12 5.14 10.50
N VAL A 312 26.94 4.55 10.34
CA VAL A 312 26.58 3.70 9.21
C VAL A 312 25.39 4.31 8.48
N TYR A 313 25.36 4.23 7.15
CA TYR A 313 24.21 4.68 6.37
C TYR A 313 23.26 3.50 6.14
N GLU A 314 22.06 3.59 6.68
CA GLU A 314 21.01 2.60 6.45
C GLU A 314 19.99 3.14 5.44
N LEU A 315 19.60 2.32 4.47
CA LEU A 315 18.52 2.65 3.55
C LEU A 315 17.19 2.56 4.31
N ARG A 316 16.52 3.71 4.50
CA ARG A 316 15.23 3.78 5.18
C ARG A 316 14.11 3.89 4.16
N LYS A 317 13.07 3.07 4.36
CA LYS A 317 11.80 3.14 3.62
C LYS A 317 10.92 4.26 4.17
N GLY A 318 10.40 5.07 3.29
CA GLY A 318 9.36 6.07 3.50
C GLY A 318 7.95 5.48 3.38
N PRO A 319 6.92 6.30 3.60
CA PRO A 319 5.53 5.87 3.66
C PRO A 319 5.05 5.12 2.41
N LEU A 320 5.41 5.59 1.21
CA LEU A 320 5.00 4.94 -0.04
C LEU A 320 5.65 3.57 -0.20
N ALA A 321 6.95 3.45 0.09
CA ALA A 321 7.62 2.15 0.00
C ALA A 321 6.97 1.16 0.98
N LEU A 322 6.80 1.54 2.25
CA LEU A 322 6.16 0.67 3.26
C LEU A 322 4.75 0.22 2.84
N LEU A 323 3.92 1.15 2.36
CA LEU A 323 2.55 0.83 1.94
C LEU A 323 2.52 -0.01 0.65
N ALA A 324 3.43 0.23 -0.30
CA ALA A 324 3.57 -0.59 -1.50
C ALA A 324 4.00 -2.02 -1.15
N GLU A 325 4.89 -2.20 -0.18
CA GLU A 325 5.28 -3.53 0.28
C GLU A 325 4.13 -4.26 0.97
N ALA A 326 3.33 -3.55 1.77
CA ALA A 326 2.11 -4.11 2.35
C ALA A 326 1.09 -4.48 1.28
N ALA A 327 0.93 -3.65 0.24
CA ALA A 327 0.01 -3.91 -0.87
C ALA A 327 0.47 -5.06 -1.77
N GLU A 328 1.77 -5.20 -2.03
CA GLU A 328 2.35 -6.35 -2.71
C GLU A 328 2.18 -7.61 -1.86
N ALA A 329 2.43 -7.47 -0.55
CA ALA A 329 2.23 -8.54 0.39
C ALA A 329 0.76 -8.96 0.43
N ASP A 330 -0.23 -8.08 0.28
CA ASP A 330 -1.67 -8.38 0.27
C ASP A 330 -2.38 -7.80 -0.98
N PRO A 331 -2.32 -8.51 -2.13
CA PRO A 331 -2.78 -8.01 -3.42
C PRO A 331 -4.31 -7.94 -3.57
N LEU A 332 -5.07 -8.54 -2.65
CA LEU A 332 -6.53 -8.66 -2.77
C LEU A 332 -7.30 -7.53 -2.10
N THR A 333 -6.66 -6.85 -1.16
CA THR A 333 -7.26 -5.73 -0.45
C THR A 333 -6.69 -4.40 -0.95
N PRO A 334 -7.54 -3.37 -1.10
CA PRO A 334 -7.08 -2.06 -1.49
C PRO A 334 -6.18 -1.47 -0.39
N HIS A 335 -5.06 -0.89 -0.81
CA HIS A 335 -4.23 -0.04 0.04
C HIS A 335 -4.33 1.39 -0.46
N ILE A 336 -4.47 2.36 0.44
CA ILE A 336 -4.81 3.74 0.04
C ILE A 336 -3.81 4.72 0.64
N MET A 337 -3.11 5.45 -0.22
CA MET A 337 -2.24 6.56 0.16
C MET A 337 -2.98 7.88 -0.06
N ILE A 338 -3.26 8.60 1.03
CA ILE A 338 -3.80 9.96 0.97
C ILE A 338 -2.61 10.93 0.95
N ILE A 339 -2.55 11.78 -0.08
CA ILE A 339 -1.52 12.82 -0.21
C ILE A 339 -2.19 14.18 -0.04
N ASP A 340 -2.15 14.69 1.18
CA ASP A 340 -2.71 15.98 1.51
C ASP A 340 -1.81 17.11 0.99
N GLU A 341 -2.43 18.18 0.47
CA GLU A 341 -1.72 19.34 -0.10
C GLU A 341 -0.71 18.93 -1.19
N ILE A 342 -1.12 18.03 -2.08
CA ILE A 342 -0.24 17.40 -3.09
C ILE A 342 0.53 18.42 -3.93
N ASN A 343 -0.04 19.60 -4.16
CA ASN A 343 0.58 20.67 -4.94
C ASN A 343 1.69 21.42 -4.18
N ARG A 344 1.78 21.34 -2.85
CA ARG A 344 2.77 22.07 -2.03
C ARG A 344 4.21 21.56 -2.13
N ALA A 345 4.41 20.43 -2.78
CA ALA A 345 5.74 19.91 -3.08
C ALA A 345 6.03 19.92 -4.59
N ASN A 346 7.32 19.86 -4.94
CA ASN A 346 7.73 19.60 -6.31
C ASN A 346 7.49 18.12 -6.64
N LEU A 347 6.32 17.81 -7.18
CA LEU A 347 5.89 16.42 -7.43
C LEU A 347 6.85 15.61 -8.30
N PRO A 348 7.39 16.14 -9.42
CA PRO A 348 8.45 15.46 -10.17
C PRO A 348 9.65 15.07 -9.34
N ARG A 349 10.05 15.93 -8.39
CA ARG A 349 11.17 15.64 -7.48
C ARG A 349 10.80 14.61 -6.41
N VAL A 350 9.59 14.68 -5.85
CA VAL A 350 9.16 13.77 -4.78
C VAL A 350 8.89 12.36 -5.29
N PHE A 351 8.24 12.23 -6.45
CA PHE A 351 7.94 10.92 -7.03
C PHE A 351 9.11 10.36 -7.85
N GLY A 352 9.99 11.20 -8.40
CA GLY A 352 11.11 10.73 -9.23
C GLY A 352 10.65 9.81 -10.37
N GLU A 353 11.27 8.64 -10.47
CA GLU A 353 10.92 7.58 -11.42
C GLU A 353 9.51 6.98 -11.20
N LEU A 354 8.96 7.09 -10.00
CA LEU A 354 7.64 6.53 -9.65
C LEU A 354 6.51 7.24 -10.40
N LEU A 355 6.74 8.46 -10.90
CA LEU A 355 5.81 9.13 -11.80
C LEU A 355 5.50 8.33 -13.06
N PHE A 356 6.48 7.57 -13.56
CA PHE A 356 6.27 6.68 -14.71
C PHE A 356 5.31 5.55 -14.34
N LEU A 357 5.50 4.94 -13.16
CA LEU A 357 4.69 3.83 -12.68
C LEU A 357 3.23 4.18 -12.41
N LEU A 358 2.90 5.45 -12.13
CA LEU A 358 1.50 5.88 -12.00
C LEU A 358 0.69 5.59 -13.27
N GLU A 359 1.33 5.60 -14.43
CA GLU A 359 0.70 5.32 -15.73
C GLU A 359 0.95 3.87 -16.18
N TYR A 360 2.14 3.34 -15.91
CA TYR A 360 2.59 2.01 -16.38
C TYR A 360 2.83 1.07 -15.19
N ARG A 361 1.77 0.74 -14.44
CA ARG A 361 1.87 -0.02 -13.18
C ARG A 361 2.43 -1.44 -13.33
N SER A 362 2.26 -2.05 -14.50
CA SER A 362 2.78 -3.40 -14.81
C SER A 362 4.25 -3.40 -15.28
N HIS A 363 4.88 -2.23 -15.32
CA HIS A 363 6.28 -2.11 -15.71
C HIS A 363 7.17 -1.97 -14.49
N SER A 364 8.37 -2.51 -14.58
CA SER A 364 9.39 -2.41 -13.54
C SER A 364 10.36 -1.27 -13.82
N VAL A 365 10.62 -0.42 -12.82
CA VAL A 365 11.66 0.62 -12.88
C VAL A 365 12.76 0.33 -11.87
N LYS A 366 14.00 0.64 -12.24
CA LYS A 366 15.13 0.63 -11.31
C LYS A 366 15.13 1.93 -10.52
N THR A 367 15.04 1.83 -9.20
CA THR A 367 15.01 3.03 -8.36
C THR A 367 16.42 3.54 -8.07
N SER A 368 16.53 4.83 -7.72
CA SER A 368 17.83 5.47 -7.48
C SER A 368 18.64 4.80 -6.37
N TYR A 369 17.97 4.18 -5.40
CA TYR A 369 18.60 3.52 -4.25
C TYR A 369 18.67 1.99 -4.37
N ARG A 370 17.99 1.38 -5.35
CA ARG A 370 18.01 -0.07 -5.61
C ARG A 370 18.18 -0.38 -7.11
N PRO A 371 19.38 -0.16 -7.69
CA PRO A 371 19.59 -0.39 -9.12
C PRO A 371 19.54 -1.86 -9.55
N ASP A 372 19.63 -2.78 -8.59
CA ASP A 372 19.64 -4.24 -8.82
C ASP A 372 18.27 -4.89 -8.58
N GLU A 373 17.31 -4.16 -8.03
CA GLU A 373 15.94 -4.61 -7.73
C GLU A 373 14.93 -3.73 -8.47
N GLY A 374 14.13 -4.33 -9.35
CA GLY A 374 13.05 -3.62 -10.01
C GLY A 374 11.94 -3.28 -9.03
N PHE A 375 11.32 -2.11 -9.18
CA PHE A 375 10.16 -1.67 -8.42
C PHE A 375 8.95 -1.49 -9.33
N GLU A 376 7.80 -1.99 -8.89
CA GLU A 376 6.49 -1.80 -9.52
C GLU A 376 5.53 -1.20 -8.51
N LEU A 377 4.58 -0.38 -8.95
CA LEU A 377 3.49 0.06 -8.09
C LEU A 377 2.41 -1.03 -8.06
N PRO A 378 2.07 -1.59 -6.89
CA PRO A 378 1.07 -2.64 -6.79
C PRO A 378 -0.28 -2.19 -7.39
N PRO A 379 -0.99 -3.07 -8.13
CA PRO A 379 -2.24 -2.71 -8.81
C PRO A 379 -3.38 -2.39 -7.84
N ASN A 380 -3.29 -2.87 -6.59
CA ASN A 380 -4.20 -2.63 -5.48
C ASN A 380 -3.80 -1.43 -4.60
N LEU A 381 -2.76 -0.67 -4.96
CA LEU A 381 -2.36 0.56 -4.28
C LEU A 381 -2.99 1.78 -4.96
N TYR A 382 -3.82 2.51 -4.23
CA TYR A 382 -4.59 3.65 -4.69
C TYR A 382 -4.07 4.97 -4.11
N PHE A 383 -4.14 6.06 -4.87
CA PHE A 383 -3.77 7.39 -4.38
C PHE A 383 -4.97 8.34 -4.36
N ILE A 384 -5.15 9.06 -3.27
CA ILE A 384 -6.12 10.15 -3.15
C ILE A 384 -5.36 11.42 -2.78
N GLY A 385 -5.17 12.31 -3.74
CA GLY A 385 -4.56 13.61 -3.52
C GLY A 385 -5.60 14.65 -3.09
N THR A 386 -5.23 15.60 -2.24
CA THR A 386 -6.02 16.82 -1.99
C THR A 386 -5.24 18.03 -2.47
N MET A 387 -5.94 19.00 -3.06
CA MET A 387 -5.31 20.20 -3.61
C MET A 387 -6.14 21.45 -3.33
N ASN A 388 -5.52 22.43 -2.67
CA ASN A 388 -6.10 23.76 -2.51
C ASN A 388 -5.85 24.62 -3.75
N THR A 389 -6.92 25.14 -4.36
CA THR A 389 -6.81 25.96 -5.59
C THR A 389 -6.56 27.45 -5.34
N ALA A 390 -6.69 27.91 -4.09
CA ALA A 390 -6.49 29.31 -3.74
C ALA A 390 -5.01 29.70 -3.60
N ASP A 391 -4.10 28.72 -3.46
CA ASP A 391 -2.66 28.94 -3.33
C ASP A 391 -2.08 29.39 -4.69
N ARG A 392 -2.08 30.71 -4.94
CA ARG A 392 -1.61 31.35 -6.19
C ARG A 392 -0.15 31.05 -6.53
N SER A 393 0.68 30.73 -5.54
CA SER A 393 2.11 30.38 -5.69
C SER A 393 2.34 29.01 -6.34
N ILE A 394 1.27 28.24 -6.60
CA ILE A 394 1.31 26.82 -6.98
C ILE A 394 0.30 26.52 -8.11
N ALA A 395 -0.22 27.56 -8.77
CA ALA A 395 -1.39 27.50 -9.65
C ALA A 395 -1.23 26.68 -10.96
N LEU A 396 -0.05 26.11 -11.22
CA LEU A 396 0.17 25.24 -12.36
C LEU A 396 0.52 23.84 -11.85
N VAL A 397 -0.52 23.03 -11.67
CA VAL A 397 -0.36 21.57 -11.66
C VAL A 397 0.30 21.20 -12.98
N ASP A 398 1.45 20.55 -12.91
CA ASP A 398 2.18 20.06 -14.08
C ASP A 398 1.24 19.29 -15.01
N ALA A 399 1.32 19.55 -16.32
CA ALA A 399 0.55 18.83 -17.32
C ALA A 399 0.74 17.31 -17.20
N ALA A 400 1.92 16.88 -16.73
CA ALA A 400 2.22 15.48 -16.45
C ALA A 400 1.32 14.87 -15.36
N LEU A 401 0.89 15.63 -14.37
CA LEU A 401 -0.01 15.16 -13.30
C LEU A 401 -1.46 15.12 -13.77
N ARG A 402 -1.89 16.13 -14.54
CA ARG A 402 -3.22 16.15 -15.15
C ARG A 402 -3.48 14.94 -16.05
N ARG A 403 -2.43 14.36 -16.63
CA ARG A 403 -2.53 13.12 -17.41
C ARG A 403 -2.69 11.87 -16.53
N ARG A 404 -2.13 11.88 -15.31
CA ARG A 404 -1.98 10.68 -14.46
C ARG A 404 -3.08 10.54 -13.43
N PHE A 405 -3.70 11.64 -12.99
CA PHE A 405 -4.78 11.64 -12.00
C PHE A 405 -6.08 12.13 -12.62
N ASP A 406 -7.20 11.57 -12.18
CA ASP A 406 -8.52 12.20 -12.42
C ASP A 406 -8.76 13.31 -11.41
N PHE A 407 -9.31 14.43 -11.88
CA PHE A 407 -9.52 15.63 -11.06
C PHE A 407 -11.00 15.76 -10.70
N VAL A 408 -11.29 15.62 -9.41
CA VAL A 408 -12.65 15.68 -8.87
C VAL A 408 -12.85 17.04 -8.19
N PRO A 409 -13.79 17.88 -8.66
CA PRO A 409 -14.01 19.21 -8.11
C PRO A 409 -14.82 19.20 -6.80
N PHE A 410 -14.37 19.97 -5.82
CA PHE A 410 -15.03 20.21 -4.53
C PHE A 410 -15.34 21.70 -4.37
N MET A 411 -16.30 22.18 -5.17
CA MET A 411 -16.70 23.60 -5.23
C MET A 411 -17.98 23.85 -4.43
N PRO A 412 -18.02 24.79 -3.46
CA PRO A 412 -19.17 24.99 -2.57
C PRO A 412 -20.57 25.14 -3.20
N HIS A 413 -20.70 25.64 -4.43
CA HIS A 413 -22.00 25.83 -5.11
C HIS A 413 -22.15 25.05 -6.41
N ASP A 414 -21.28 24.07 -6.67
CA ASP A 414 -21.40 23.28 -7.88
C ASP A 414 -21.40 21.79 -7.54
N GLY A 415 -22.28 21.05 -8.22
CA GLY A 415 -22.32 19.60 -8.14
C GLY A 415 -22.57 19.07 -6.72
N PRO A 416 -21.88 18.01 -6.29
CA PRO A 416 -22.19 17.28 -5.04
C PRO A 416 -22.05 18.10 -3.75
N MET A 417 -21.28 19.20 -3.78
CA MET A 417 -21.06 20.06 -2.62
C MET A 417 -22.12 21.16 -2.49
N GLU A 418 -22.94 21.37 -3.52
CA GLU A 418 -24.00 22.37 -3.52
C GLU A 418 -24.97 22.11 -2.37
N GLY A 419 -25.27 23.15 -1.58
CA GLY A 419 -26.19 23.05 -0.45
C GLY A 419 -25.66 22.24 0.75
N LEU A 420 -24.40 21.79 0.75
CA LEU A 420 -23.85 20.97 1.83
C LEU A 420 -23.92 21.67 3.21
N LEU A 421 -23.57 22.96 3.26
CA LEU A 421 -23.66 23.72 4.52
C LEU A 421 -25.09 23.80 5.04
N ARG A 422 -26.07 23.98 4.15
CA ARG A 422 -27.50 23.96 4.51
C ARG A 422 -27.89 22.62 5.10
N ARG A 423 -27.63 21.51 4.38
CA ARG A 423 -27.95 20.16 4.84
C ARG A 423 -27.30 19.85 6.20
N TRP A 424 -26.05 20.27 6.38
CA TRP A 424 -25.33 20.07 7.63
C TRP A 424 -25.94 20.86 8.79
N LEU A 425 -26.26 22.14 8.58
CA LEU A 425 -26.92 22.96 9.61
C LEU A 425 -28.31 22.42 9.95
N GLU A 426 -29.09 21.98 8.96
CA GLU A 426 -30.40 21.34 9.18
C GLU A 426 -30.27 20.05 10.01
N ALA A 427 -29.27 19.21 9.72
CA ALA A 427 -29.02 17.97 10.45
C ALA A 427 -28.51 18.18 11.89
N HIS A 428 -28.00 19.37 12.23
CA HIS A 428 -27.41 19.70 13.53
C HIS A 428 -28.15 20.83 14.26
N ASP A 429 -29.41 21.11 13.90
CA ASP A 429 -30.25 22.16 14.48
C ASP A 429 -29.57 23.56 14.49
N GLY A 430 -28.74 23.83 13.49
CA GLY A 430 -27.98 25.06 13.32
C GLY A 430 -28.73 26.17 12.56
N PRO A 431 -28.18 27.40 12.53
CA PRO A 431 -28.80 28.54 11.88
C PRO A 431 -28.74 28.45 10.34
N VAL A 432 -29.73 27.81 9.72
CA VAL A 432 -29.81 27.57 8.26
C VAL A 432 -29.66 28.85 7.41
N TRP A 433 -30.05 30.01 7.93
CA TRP A 433 -29.89 31.30 7.25
C TRP A 433 -28.42 31.66 6.98
N VAL A 434 -27.48 31.13 7.77
CA VAL A 434 -26.03 31.30 7.54
C VAL A 434 -25.60 30.67 6.23
N ALA A 435 -26.21 29.53 5.84
CA ALA A 435 -25.93 28.93 4.53
C ALA A 435 -26.31 29.89 3.39
N ASN A 436 -27.49 30.52 3.46
CA ASN A 436 -27.90 31.55 2.49
C ASN A 436 -26.91 32.71 2.41
N LEU A 437 -26.44 33.20 3.57
CA LEU A 437 -25.49 34.31 3.63
C LEU A 437 -24.17 33.93 2.94
N VAL A 438 -23.63 32.74 3.24
CA VAL A 438 -22.39 32.26 2.63
C VAL A 438 -22.56 32.06 1.12
N ASP A 439 -23.70 31.49 0.68
CA ASP A 439 -24.02 31.31 -0.74
C ASP A 439 -24.01 32.64 -1.51
N ARG A 440 -24.64 33.68 -0.94
CA ARG A 440 -24.67 35.02 -1.54
C ARG A 440 -23.30 35.70 -1.57
N VAL A 441 -22.51 35.56 -0.51
CA VAL A 441 -21.16 36.14 -0.49
C VAL A 441 -20.25 35.44 -1.50
N ASN A 442 -20.35 34.12 -1.65
CA ASN A 442 -19.61 33.40 -2.67
C ASN A 442 -20.05 33.75 -4.09
N GLU A 443 -21.33 34.05 -4.32
CA GLU A 443 -21.81 34.59 -5.60
C GLU A 443 -21.14 35.94 -5.92
N ASP A 444 -21.04 36.83 -4.93
CA ASP A 444 -20.31 38.10 -5.06
C ASP A 444 -18.82 37.89 -5.34
N LEU A 445 -18.16 36.97 -4.63
CA LEU A 445 -16.75 36.65 -4.83
C LEU A 445 -16.49 36.08 -6.23
N ARG A 446 -17.34 35.16 -6.72
CA ARG A 446 -17.26 34.63 -8.10
C ARG A 446 -17.29 35.74 -9.14
N ARG A 447 -18.16 36.74 -8.95
CA ARG A 447 -18.28 37.91 -9.85
C ARG A 447 -17.06 38.82 -9.77
N ALA A 448 -16.58 39.13 -8.57
CA ALA A 448 -15.43 40.02 -8.34
C ALA A 448 -14.10 39.42 -8.86
N LEU A 449 -13.93 38.11 -8.70
CA LEU A 449 -12.68 37.39 -8.99
C LEU A 449 -12.67 36.67 -10.34
N ARG A 450 -13.80 36.65 -11.06
CA ARG A 450 -13.96 36.00 -12.38
C ARG A 450 -13.55 34.52 -12.42
N GLY A 451 -13.89 33.75 -11.39
CA GLY A 451 -13.61 32.31 -11.36
C GLY A 451 -14.13 31.59 -10.10
N PRO A 452 -14.25 30.25 -10.14
CA PRO A 452 -14.82 29.47 -9.04
C PRO A 452 -13.81 29.14 -7.92
N HIS A 453 -12.50 29.32 -8.14
CA HIS A 453 -11.47 28.75 -7.26
C HIS A 453 -11.22 29.50 -5.94
N LEU A 454 -11.91 30.61 -5.71
CA LEU A 454 -11.70 31.54 -4.59
C LEU A 454 -12.99 31.80 -3.80
N GLN A 455 -13.68 30.73 -3.44
CA GLN A 455 -14.90 30.75 -2.62
C GLN A 455 -14.57 30.44 -1.16
N ILE A 456 -15.42 30.95 -0.26
CA ILE A 456 -15.44 30.60 1.16
C ILE A 456 -15.90 29.14 1.29
N GLY A 457 -15.07 28.32 1.93
CA GLY A 457 -15.41 26.95 2.25
C GLY A 457 -16.46 26.85 3.37
N HIS A 458 -17.32 25.83 3.29
CA HIS A 458 -18.38 25.58 4.28
C HIS A 458 -17.84 25.20 5.67
N SER A 459 -16.61 24.69 5.77
CA SER A 459 -16.07 24.16 7.04
C SER A 459 -15.92 25.21 8.14
N TYR A 460 -15.83 26.50 7.80
CA TYR A 460 -15.79 27.56 8.81
C TYR A 460 -17.04 27.59 9.69
N PHE A 461 -18.19 27.21 9.12
CA PHE A 461 -19.52 27.26 9.73
C PHE A 461 -20.08 25.89 10.11
N MET A 462 -19.45 24.78 9.71
CA MET A 462 -19.81 23.43 10.15
C MET A 462 -19.22 23.13 11.54
N ARG A 463 -19.74 23.80 12.58
CA ARG A 463 -19.28 23.65 13.97
C ARG A 463 -20.41 23.11 14.84
N PRO A 464 -20.22 21.99 15.57
CA PRO A 464 -21.22 21.47 16.49
C PRO A 464 -21.63 22.55 17.51
N GLY A 465 -22.95 22.74 17.67
CA GLY A 465 -23.48 23.76 18.59
C GLY A 465 -23.29 25.20 18.13
N LEU A 466 -23.04 25.45 16.83
CA LEU A 466 -23.11 26.80 16.29
C LEU A 466 -24.53 27.33 16.48
N ASP A 467 -24.69 28.26 17.41
CA ASP A 467 -25.92 29.04 17.57
C ASP A 467 -25.91 30.22 16.60
N GLY A 468 -27.09 30.69 16.21
CA GLY A 468 -27.24 31.87 15.36
C GLY A 468 -26.83 33.19 16.01
N ASP A 469 -26.06 33.13 17.10
CA ASP A 469 -25.57 34.29 17.84
C ASP A 469 -24.65 35.15 16.97
N GLU A 470 -24.99 36.42 16.86
CA GLU A 470 -24.27 37.36 16.01
C GLU A 470 -22.82 37.52 16.48
N ALA A 471 -22.55 37.51 17.79
CA ALA A 471 -21.19 37.69 18.29
C ALA A 471 -20.27 36.51 17.89
N THR A 472 -20.80 35.29 17.92
CA THR A 472 -20.11 34.09 17.45
C THR A 472 -19.88 34.10 15.94
N LEU A 473 -20.91 34.41 15.15
CA LEU A 473 -20.80 34.50 13.70
C LEU A 473 -19.85 35.62 13.26
N ARG A 474 -19.92 36.79 13.90
CA ARG A 474 -19.00 37.90 13.69
C ARG A 474 -17.55 37.48 13.97
N ARG A 475 -17.31 36.73 15.04
CA ARG A 475 -15.96 36.22 15.35
C ARG A 475 -15.45 35.29 14.25
N ILE A 476 -16.29 34.37 13.77
CA ILE A 476 -15.91 33.50 12.65
C ILE A 476 -15.60 34.35 11.41
N TRP A 477 -16.42 35.36 11.15
CA TRP A 477 -16.25 36.24 10.00
C TRP A 477 -14.96 37.05 10.08
N ASP A 478 -14.78 37.84 11.14
CA ASP A 478 -13.70 38.81 11.28
C ASP A 478 -12.32 38.15 11.38
N TYR A 479 -12.22 36.93 11.93
CA TYR A 479 -10.94 36.27 12.17
C TYR A 479 -10.61 35.10 11.22
N ASN A 480 -11.59 34.52 10.53
CA ASN A 480 -11.34 33.38 9.64
C ASN A 480 -11.72 33.67 8.19
N VAL A 481 -12.89 34.29 7.95
CA VAL A 481 -13.42 34.48 6.60
C VAL A 481 -12.89 35.77 5.96
N TYR A 482 -13.00 36.90 6.65
CA TYR A 482 -12.58 38.20 6.15
C TYR A 482 -11.08 38.25 5.83
N PRO A 483 -10.15 37.71 6.66
CA PRO A 483 -8.73 37.68 6.31
C PRO A 483 -8.44 36.86 5.05
N PHE A 484 -9.19 35.78 4.80
CA PHE A 484 -9.08 35.01 3.56
C PHE A 484 -9.53 35.84 2.34
N ILE A 485 -10.65 36.56 2.44
CA ILE A 485 -11.12 37.45 1.38
C ILE A 485 -10.13 38.59 1.13
N GLU A 486 -9.57 39.16 2.21
CA GLU A 486 -8.57 40.23 2.18
C GLU A 486 -7.33 39.83 1.37
N ASP A 487 -6.80 38.64 1.61
CA ASP A 487 -5.66 38.10 0.85
C ASP A 487 -5.97 37.97 -0.65
N GLN A 488 -7.19 37.53 -1.00
CA GLN A 488 -7.58 37.34 -2.40
C GLN A 488 -7.84 38.65 -3.15
N LEU A 489 -8.37 39.66 -2.48
CA LEU A 489 -8.68 40.98 -3.03
C LEU A 489 -7.65 42.03 -2.60
N TYR A 490 -6.41 41.62 -2.31
CA TYR A 490 -5.33 42.51 -1.92
C TYR A 490 -5.19 43.70 -2.89
N GLY A 491 -5.17 44.91 -2.34
CA GLY A 491 -5.11 46.16 -3.10
C GLY A 491 -6.44 46.65 -3.69
N ARG A 492 -7.56 45.96 -3.45
CA ARG A 492 -8.92 46.34 -3.89
C ARG A 492 -9.81 46.79 -2.73
N GLU A 493 -9.37 47.82 -2.00
CA GLU A 493 -10.05 48.27 -0.77
C GLU A 493 -11.54 48.60 -0.95
N HIS A 494 -11.92 49.17 -2.11
CA HIS A 494 -13.32 49.48 -2.40
C HIS A 494 -14.17 48.21 -2.55
N GLU A 495 -13.62 47.15 -3.13
CA GLU A 495 -14.30 45.84 -3.21
C GLU A 495 -14.30 45.14 -1.85
N LEU A 496 -13.25 45.29 -1.04
CA LEU A 496 -13.15 44.68 0.30
C LEU A 496 -14.19 45.21 1.29
N ALA A 497 -14.50 46.50 1.21
CA ALA A 497 -15.46 47.13 2.12
C ALA A 497 -16.80 46.38 2.17
N GLN A 498 -17.30 45.89 1.03
CA GLN A 498 -18.58 45.18 0.95
C GLN A 498 -18.60 43.83 1.67
N PHE A 499 -17.43 43.27 1.99
CA PHE A 499 -17.27 41.97 2.66
C PHE A 499 -17.03 42.08 4.17
N ARG A 500 -16.98 43.29 4.74
CA ARG A 500 -16.97 43.48 6.19
C ARG A 500 -18.26 42.91 6.80
N TRP A 501 -18.18 42.32 7.98
CA TRP A 501 -19.32 41.65 8.63
C TRP A 501 -20.58 42.51 8.65
N GLU A 502 -20.46 43.77 9.07
CA GLU A 502 -21.57 44.73 9.15
C GLU A 502 -22.28 44.93 7.81
N ASN A 503 -21.51 44.99 6.72
CA ASN A 503 -22.03 45.19 5.37
C ASN A 503 -22.62 43.90 4.80
N VAL A 504 -22.01 42.76 5.09
CA VAL A 504 -22.53 41.44 4.69
C VAL A 504 -23.85 41.16 5.39
N LEU A 505 -23.92 41.40 6.70
CA LEU A 505 -25.14 41.21 7.49
C LEU A 505 -26.24 42.18 7.05
N ALA A 506 -25.92 43.45 6.78
CA ALA A 506 -26.91 44.40 6.26
C ALA A 506 -27.49 44.00 4.90
N ARG A 507 -26.71 43.31 4.05
CA ARG A 507 -27.12 42.89 2.70
C ARG A 507 -27.84 41.54 2.70
N TYR A 508 -27.40 40.60 3.52
CA TYR A 508 -27.79 39.18 3.42
C TYR A 508 -28.24 38.56 4.74
N GLY A 509 -28.05 39.22 5.87
CA GLY A 509 -28.65 38.82 7.13
C GLY A 509 -30.17 38.96 7.02
N GLN A 510 -30.87 37.83 6.95
CA GLN A 510 -32.33 37.86 7.08
C GLN A 510 -32.66 38.38 8.48
N LEU A 511 -33.23 39.58 8.54
CA LEU A 511 -33.94 40.11 9.69
C LEU A 511 -35.15 39.22 9.99
N ASP A 512 -34.94 38.18 10.80
CA ASP A 512 -36.02 37.56 11.57
C ASP A 512 -35.57 37.33 13.02
N LEU A 513 -34.96 38.37 13.60
CA LEU A 513 -34.70 38.49 15.05
C LEU A 513 -35.99 38.82 15.84
N THR A 514 -37.17 38.65 15.24
CA THR A 514 -38.46 38.78 15.92
C THR A 514 -39.09 37.42 16.22
N ARG A 515 -38.47 36.66 17.12
CA ARG A 515 -39.25 35.86 18.09
C ARG A 515 -38.65 36.01 19.48
N SER A 516 -39.39 36.81 20.25
CA SER A 516 -39.38 36.97 21.70
C SER A 516 -39.63 35.66 22.43
#